data_AF-A0A3B3HA57-F1
#
_entry.id   AF-A0A3B3HA57-F1
#
_cell.length_a   1.000
_cell.length_b   1.000
_cell.length_c   1.000
_cell.angle_alpha   90.00
_cell.angle_beta   90.00
_cell.angle_gamma   90.00
#
_symmetry.space_group_name_H-M   'P 1'
#
loop_
_entity.id
_entity.type
_entity.pdbx_description
1 polymer ?
#
loop_
_entity_poly.entity_id
_entity_poly.type
_entity_poly.pdbx_seq_one_letter_code
_entity_poly.pdbx_strand_id
1 'polypeptide(L)'
;LATSFQGVLLGASQKPQRRGVYKMFHGTSVACARLIIANGFKQSSTGLLGKGVYVSRDQKKAQAYPRNASSSDRVVFELSVRVGRVKRIDKDNHPLLLTWSSNGYDTAWIPPNCGMQCVPSGLEEDCVFDPKRVKVVGIAHAPNPTIEKELQQLLARASKPSSQGAGAVKPCSICKRKTQQGSPHIIQQCWKCGQNICIVMAKHFCP
;
A
#
# COMPACT_ATOMS: atom_id res chain seq x y z
N LEU A 1 14.73 -19.85 3.57
CA LEU A 1 13.82 -20.42 2.55
C LEU A 1 12.85 -19.33 2.12
N ALA A 2 13.04 -18.75 0.94
CA ALA A 2 12.13 -17.75 0.39
C ALA A 2 10.79 -18.43 0.09
N THR A 3 9.70 -17.97 0.70
CA THR A 3 8.36 -18.45 0.39
C THR A 3 8.05 -18.12 -1.07
N SER A 4 7.98 -19.14 -1.92
CA SER A 4 7.61 -18.98 -3.33
C SER A 4 6.19 -18.43 -3.43
N PHE A 5 6.00 -17.47 -4.33
CA PHE A 5 4.70 -16.87 -4.58
C PHE A 5 3.75 -17.92 -5.21
N GLN A 6 2.71 -18.32 -4.48
CA GLN A 6 1.68 -19.27 -4.94
C GLN A 6 0.52 -18.54 -5.65
N GLY A 7 0.81 -17.85 -6.74
CA GLY A 7 -0.22 -17.15 -7.53
C GLY A 7 0.11 -17.07 -9.02
N VAL A 8 -0.81 -16.48 -9.79
CA VAL A 8 -0.63 -16.24 -11.22
C VAL A 8 0.26 -15.02 -11.41
N LEU A 9 1.29 -15.13 -12.24
CA LEU A 9 2.07 -13.98 -12.66
C LEU A 9 1.34 -13.31 -13.82
N LEU A 10 0.68 -12.18 -13.54
CA LEU A 10 0.14 -11.29 -14.57
C LEU A 10 1.00 -10.02 -14.65
N GLY A 11 1.38 -9.61 -15.85
CA GLY A 11 2.06 -8.35 -16.13
C GLY A 11 1.10 -7.16 -16.19
N ALA A 12 1.66 -5.94 -16.18
CA ALA A 12 0.97 -4.64 -16.10
C ALA A 12 0.03 -4.26 -17.26
N SER A 13 -0.14 -5.14 -18.25
CA SER A 13 -1.05 -4.92 -19.38
C SER A 13 -2.06 -6.05 -19.55
N GLN A 14 -2.02 -7.05 -18.66
CA GLN A 14 -2.90 -8.20 -18.75
C GLN A 14 -4.17 -7.96 -17.95
N LYS A 15 -5.31 -8.29 -18.56
CA LYS A 15 -6.61 -8.19 -17.90
C LYS A 15 -6.63 -9.07 -16.64
N PRO A 16 -7.00 -8.53 -15.47
CA PRO A 16 -7.18 -9.32 -14.26
C PRO A 16 -8.19 -10.44 -14.47
N GLN A 17 -7.79 -11.65 -14.10
CA GLN A 17 -8.66 -12.81 -13.97
C GLN A 17 -9.47 -12.73 -12.66
N ARG A 18 -10.69 -13.29 -12.68
CA ARG A 18 -11.55 -13.31 -11.50
C ARG A 18 -10.93 -14.21 -10.42
N ARG A 19 -10.84 -13.71 -9.18
CA ARG A 19 -10.26 -14.43 -8.02
C ARG A 19 -8.77 -14.80 -8.16
N GLY A 20 -8.03 -14.11 -9.02
CA GLY A 20 -6.59 -14.30 -9.13
C GLY A 20 -5.81 -13.86 -7.89
N VAL A 21 -4.62 -14.43 -7.74
CA VAL A 21 -3.59 -13.97 -6.79
C VAL A 21 -2.41 -13.49 -7.63
N TYR A 22 -2.02 -12.22 -7.49
CA TYR A 22 -0.97 -11.61 -8.32
C TYR A 22 0.22 -11.14 -7.51
N LYS A 23 1.40 -11.25 -8.13
CA LYS A 23 2.58 -10.53 -7.69
C LYS A 23 2.38 -9.06 -8.09
N MET A 24 2.44 -8.17 -7.12
CA MET A 24 2.30 -6.73 -7.32
C MET A 24 3.29 -5.98 -6.45
N PHE A 25 3.35 -4.67 -6.61
CA PHE A 25 4.32 -3.81 -5.96
C PHE A 25 3.64 -2.60 -5.33
N HIS A 26 4.22 -2.15 -4.22
CA HIS A 26 3.82 -0.92 -3.54
C HIS A 26 5.06 -0.15 -3.11
N GLY A 27 5.22 1.07 -3.61
CA GLY A 27 6.26 2.00 -3.19
C GLY A 27 5.83 2.78 -1.96
N THR A 28 6.71 2.88 -0.97
CA THR A 28 6.45 3.56 0.30
C THR A 28 7.75 4.07 0.92
N SER A 29 7.65 4.85 2.00
CA SER A 29 8.82 5.32 2.74
C SER A 29 9.43 4.24 3.63
N VAL A 30 10.69 4.39 4.05
CA VAL A 30 11.33 3.43 4.96
C VAL A 30 10.55 3.35 6.29
N ALA A 31 10.10 4.49 6.80
CA ALA A 31 9.29 4.54 8.02
C ALA A 31 7.95 3.79 7.85
N CYS A 32 7.22 4.06 6.77
CA CYS A 32 5.97 3.37 6.45
C CYS A 32 6.17 1.87 6.21
N ALA A 33 7.29 1.47 5.61
CA ALA A 33 7.62 0.07 5.39
C ALA A 33 7.67 -0.70 6.72
N ARG A 34 8.39 -0.19 7.72
CA ARG A 34 8.46 -0.80 9.06
C ARG A 34 7.09 -1.00 9.68
N LEU A 35 6.21 -0.02 9.52
CA LEU A 35 4.84 -0.04 10.06
C LEU A 35 3.94 -1.05 9.36
N ILE A 36 4.03 -1.12 8.04
CA ILE A 36 3.27 -2.07 7.23
C ILE A 36 3.70 -3.49 7.58
N ILE A 37 4.99 -3.73 7.80
CA ILE A 37 5.49 -5.04 8.25
C ILE A 37 4.93 -5.38 9.64
N ALA A 38 4.90 -4.41 10.55
CA ALA A 38 4.45 -4.65 11.94
C ALA A 38 2.92 -4.78 12.09
N ASN A 39 2.14 -4.03 11.30
CA ASN A 39 0.68 -3.89 11.49
C ASN A 39 -0.16 -4.35 10.31
N GLY A 40 0.46 -4.67 9.18
CA GLY A 40 -0.21 -4.79 7.90
C GLY A 40 -0.56 -3.43 7.28
N PHE A 41 -1.15 -3.50 6.09
CA PHE A 41 -1.61 -2.32 5.36
C PHE A 41 -2.83 -1.68 6.03
N LYS A 42 -2.97 -0.36 5.81
CA LYS A 42 -4.19 0.40 6.10
C LYS A 42 -4.71 1.00 4.80
N GLN A 43 -6.01 1.17 4.69
CA GLN A 43 -6.61 1.87 3.55
C GLN A 43 -6.16 3.33 3.55
N SER A 44 -5.87 3.87 2.35
CA SER A 44 -5.85 5.31 2.15
C SER A 44 -7.23 5.89 2.45
N SER A 45 -7.28 7.14 2.89
CA SER A 45 -8.56 7.86 3.08
C SER A 45 -9.14 8.37 1.76
N THR A 46 -8.31 8.58 0.74
CA THR A 46 -8.66 9.14 -0.56
C THR A 46 -7.79 8.52 -1.68
N GLY A 47 -8.12 8.85 -2.93
CA GLY A 47 -7.38 8.48 -4.12
C GLY A 47 -8.28 8.49 -5.36
N LEU A 48 -7.69 8.34 -6.55
CA LEU A 48 -8.40 8.33 -7.84
C LEU A 48 -9.53 7.29 -7.90
N LEU A 49 -9.33 6.17 -7.20
CA LEU A 49 -10.24 5.03 -7.11
C LEU A 49 -10.88 4.95 -5.71
N GLY A 50 -10.88 6.06 -4.96
CA GLY A 50 -11.37 6.08 -3.58
C GLY A 50 -10.43 5.40 -2.59
N LYS A 51 -10.98 4.95 -1.46
CA LYS A 51 -10.24 4.35 -0.36
C LYS A 51 -9.77 2.93 -0.68
N GLY A 52 -8.52 2.62 -0.33
CA GLY A 52 -7.97 1.28 -0.47
C GLY A 52 -6.45 1.24 -0.38
N VAL A 53 -5.87 0.10 -0.74
CA VAL A 53 -4.42 -0.09 -0.88
C VAL A 53 -4.09 -0.04 -2.37
N TYR A 54 -3.30 0.96 -2.74
CA TYR A 54 -2.83 1.15 -4.11
C TYR A 54 -1.64 0.26 -4.40
N VAL A 55 -1.72 -0.51 -5.47
CA VAL A 55 -0.72 -1.48 -5.89
C VAL A 55 -0.54 -1.43 -7.41
N SER A 56 0.59 -1.90 -7.90
CA SER A 56 0.94 -1.87 -9.33
C SER A 56 1.51 -3.23 -9.75
N ARG A 57 1.20 -3.75 -10.95
CA ARG A 57 1.97 -4.89 -11.49
C ARG A 57 3.30 -4.42 -12.10
N ASP A 58 3.46 -3.13 -12.36
CA ASP A 58 4.72 -2.50 -12.77
C ASP A 58 5.55 -2.08 -11.54
N GLN A 59 6.70 -2.73 -11.35
CA GLN A 59 7.66 -2.41 -10.30
C GLN A 59 8.29 -1.03 -10.49
N LYS A 60 8.65 -0.63 -11.72
CA LYS A 60 9.27 0.68 -12.00
C LYS A 60 8.29 1.80 -11.65
N LYS A 61 7.02 1.60 -11.96
CA LYS A 61 5.96 2.52 -11.52
C LYS A 61 5.92 2.63 -9.99
N ALA A 62 5.98 1.51 -9.27
CA ALA A 62 5.97 1.53 -7.82
C ALA A 62 7.21 2.22 -7.22
N GLN A 63 8.39 2.09 -7.85
CA GLN A 63 9.63 2.79 -7.45
C GLN A 63 9.55 4.32 -7.54
N ALA A 64 8.60 4.85 -8.31
CA ALA A 64 8.36 6.29 -8.36
C ALA A 64 7.66 6.82 -7.10
N TYR A 65 7.25 5.96 -6.16
CA TYR A 65 6.56 6.37 -4.94
C TYR A 65 7.39 6.18 -3.67
N PRO A 66 7.31 7.12 -2.71
CA PRO A 66 6.56 8.39 -2.80
C PRO A 66 7.22 9.39 -3.78
N ARG A 67 6.43 10.05 -4.64
CA ARG A 67 6.93 10.89 -5.76
C ARG A 67 7.92 11.97 -5.34
N ASN A 68 7.67 12.60 -4.20
CA ASN A 68 8.47 13.73 -3.69
C ASN A 68 9.47 13.30 -2.60
N ALA A 69 9.63 11.99 -2.36
CA ALA A 69 10.65 11.50 -1.43
C ALA A 69 12.01 11.38 -2.14
N SER A 70 13.08 11.63 -1.39
CA SER A 70 14.45 11.28 -1.81
C SER A 70 14.53 9.78 -2.15
N SER A 71 15.39 9.41 -3.10
CA SER A 71 15.69 8.01 -3.38
C SER A 71 16.18 7.26 -2.13
N SER A 72 16.83 7.95 -1.20
CA SER A 72 17.27 7.41 0.09
C SER A 72 16.15 7.02 1.05
N ASP A 73 14.89 7.37 0.76
CA ASP A 73 13.71 7.02 1.56
C ASP A 73 12.67 6.22 0.75
N ARG A 74 13.05 5.57 -0.36
CA ARG A 74 12.11 4.76 -1.15
C ARG A 74 12.32 3.28 -0.95
N VAL A 75 11.25 2.60 -0.54
CA VAL A 75 11.17 1.14 -0.43
C VAL A 75 10.07 0.66 -1.36
N VAL A 76 10.29 -0.45 -2.05
CA VAL A 76 9.25 -1.14 -2.81
C VAL A 76 9.04 -2.52 -2.24
N PHE A 77 7.82 -2.81 -1.82
CA PHE A 77 7.41 -4.15 -1.43
C PHE A 77 7.09 -5.00 -2.65
N GLU A 78 7.48 -6.28 -2.57
CA GLU A 78 6.84 -7.34 -3.36
C GLU A 78 5.64 -7.88 -2.58
N LEU A 79 4.50 -7.97 -3.25
CA LEU A 79 3.20 -8.29 -2.64
C LEU A 79 2.58 -9.53 -3.27
N SER A 80 1.88 -10.31 -2.46
CA SER A 80 0.88 -11.29 -2.90
C SER A 80 -0.52 -10.73 -2.69
N VAL A 81 -1.22 -10.45 -3.78
CA VAL A 81 -2.49 -9.72 -3.78
C VAL A 81 -3.63 -10.60 -4.27
N ARG A 82 -4.63 -10.84 -3.41
CA ARG A 82 -5.88 -11.55 -3.76
C ARG A 82 -6.92 -10.57 -4.31
N VAL A 83 -6.95 -10.37 -5.62
CA VAL A 83 -7.76 -9.31 -6.26
C VAL A 83 -9.28 -9.53 -6.25
N GLY A 84 -9.74 -10.76 -5.98
CA GLY A 84 -11.17 -11.05 -5.84
C GLY A 84 -12.00 -10.66 -7.08
N ARG A 85 -13.12 -9.97 -6.88
CA ARG A 85 -13.97 -9.43 -7.95
C ARG A 85 -13.44 -8.06 -8.37
N VAL A 86 -12.89 -7.98 -9.57
CA VAL A 86 -12.29 -6.76 -10.12
C VAL A 86 -13.32 -5.93 -10.89
N LYS A 87 -13.38 -4.63 -10.62
CA LYS A 87 -14.10 -3.64 -11.42
C LYS A 87 -13.14 -2.93 -12.36
N ARG A 88 -13.34 -3.09 -13.67
CA ARG A 88 -12.68 -2.26 -14.68
C ARG A 88 -13.28 -0.84 -14.65
N ILE A 89 -12.40 0.15 -14.60
CA ILE A 89 -12.70 1.59 -14.67
C ILE A 89 -11.90 2.16 -15.84
N ASP A 90 -12.55 2.39 -16.98
CA ASP A 90 -11.88 2.64 -18.26
C ASP A 90 -12.45 3.84 -19.02
N LYS A 91 -13.12 4.75 -18.30
CA LYS A 91 -13.57 6.03 -18.83
C LYS A 91 -13.60 7.08 -17.73
N ASP A 92 -13.42 8.34 -18.11
CA ASP A 92 -13.67 9.46 -17.21
C ASP A 92 -15.13 9.45 -16.75
N ASN A 93 -15.38 9.97 -15.55
CA ASN A 93 -16.71 9.99 -14.92
C ASN A 93 -17.38 8.60 -14.84
N HIS A 94 -16.58 7.51 -14.72
CA HIS A 94 -17.14 6.18 -14.53
C HIS A 94 -18.02 6.15 -13.27
N PRO A 95 -19.29 5.67 -13.34
CA PRO A 95 -20.25 5.79 -12.23
C PRO A 95 -19.82 5.08 -10.94
N LEU A 96 -18.96 4.07 -11.08
CA LEU A 96 -18.36 3.32 -9.98
C LEU A 96 -16.94 3.74 -9.59
N LEU A 97 -16.42 4.87 -10.08
CA LEU A 97 -15.02 5.30 -9.84
C LEU A 97 -14.64 5.30 -8.36
N LEU A 98 -15.54 5.78 -7.50
CA LEU A 98 -15.33 5.84 -6.04
C LEU A 98 -16.20 4.86 -5.23
N THR A 99 -17.17 4.21 -5.88
CA THR A 99 -18.21 3.41 -5.21
C THR A 99 -18.18 1.92 -5.56
N TRP A 100 -17.20 1.48 -6.35
CA TRP A 100 -17.02 0.07 -6.74
C TRP A 100 -17.02 -0.89 -5.53
N SER A 101 -16.42 -0.52 -4.41
CA SER A 101 -16.35 -1.38 -3.22
C SER A 101 -17.72 -1.60 -2.58
N SER A 102 -18.52 -0.54 -2.41
CA SER A 102 -19.91 -0.64 -1.93
C SER A 102 -20.82 -1.41 -2.90
N ASN A 103 -20.39 -1.59 -4.16
CA ASN A 103 -21.08 -2.41 -5.17
C ASN A 103 -20.57 -3.85 -5.23
N GLY A 104 -19.85 -4.31 -4.19
CA GLY A 104 -19.42 -5.69 -4.04
C GLY A 104 -18.21 -6.09 -4.87
N TYR A 105 -17.36 -5.12 -5.25
CA TYR A 105 -16.07 -5.38 -5.88
C TYR A 105 -14.93 -5.29 -4.85
N ASP A 106 -13.94 -6.16 -4.98
CA ASP A 106 -12.79 -6.24 -4.07
C ASP A 106 -11.63 -5.35 -4.51
N THR A 107 -11.53 -5.11 -5.82
CA THR A 107 -10.49 -4.31 -6.45
C THR A 107 -11.08 -3.47 -7.58
N ALA A 108 -10.67 -2.21 -7.69
CA ALA A 108 -10.83 -1.43 -8.91
C ALA A 108 -9.53 -1.44 -9.72
N TRP A 109 -9.66 -1.47 -11.04
CA TRP A 109 -8.54 -1.52 -11.98
C TRP A 109 -8.79 -0.55 -13.15
N ILE A 110 -7.83 0.34 -13.38
CA ILE A 110 -7.73 1.16 -14.58
C ILE A 110 -6.78 0.47 -15.56
N PRO A 111 -7.24 0.08 -16.76
CA PRO A 111 -6.37 -0.51 -17.78
C PRO A 111 -5.32 0.50 -18.29
N PRO A 112 -4.15 0.03 -18.74
CA PRO A 112 -3.20 0.91 -19.38
C PRO A 112 -3.78 1.45 -20.69
N ASN A 113 -3.40 2.68 -21.05
CA ASN A 113 -3.73 3.35 -22.31
C ASN A 113 -5.23 3.36 -22.65
N CYS A 114 -6.11 3.43 -21.64
CA CYS A 114 -7.56 3.45 -21.85
C CYS A 114 -8.13 4.83 -22.25
N GLY A 115 -7.27 5.84 -22.46
CA GLY A 115 -7.68 7.17 -22.92
C GLY A 115 -8.33 8.07 -21.85
N MET A 116 -8.34 7.65 -20.58
CA MET A 116 -8.85 8.45 -19.47
C MET A 116 -7.99 9.67 -19.21
N GLN A 117 -8.58 10.86 -19.27
CA GLN A 117 -7.90 12.14 -19.04
C GLN A 117 -7.46 12.29 -17.58
N CYS A 118 -8.19 11.69 -16.63
CA CYS A 118 -7.77 11.69 -15.22
C CYS A 118 -6.54 10.81 -14.93
N VAL A 119 -6.03 10.07 -15.92
CA VAL A 119 -4.76 9.31 -15.85
C VAL A 119 -3.88 9.67 -17.06
N PRO A 120 -3.31 10.89 -17.13
CA PRO A 120 -2.56 11.35 -18.30
C PRO A 120 -1.35 10.48 -18.65
N SER A 121 -0.80 9.76 -17.67
CA SER A 121 0.33 8.87 -17.87
C SER A 121 -0.02 7.62 -18.68
N GLY A 122 -1.31 7.28 -18.83
CA GLY A 122 -1.76 6.03 -19.45
C GLY A 122 -1.35 4.76 -18.68
N LEU A 123 -0.76 4.87 -17.49
CA LEU A 123 -0.34 3.71 -16.70
C LEU A 123 -1.53 3.09 -15.96
N GLU A 124 -1.54 1.76 -15.85
CA GLU A 124 -2.57 1.05 -15.08
C GLU A 124 -2.62 1.47 -13.60
N GLU A 125 -3.78 1.46 -12.96
CA GLU A 125 -3.91 1.67 -11.51
C GLU A 125 -4.76 0.56 -10.90
N ASP A 126 -4.29 -0.09 -9.83
CA ASP A 126 -5.07 -1.06 -9.06
C ASP A 126 -5.26 -0.54 -7.62
N CYS A 127 -6.50 -0.60 -7.13
CA CYS A 127 -6.85 -0.25 -5.75
C CYS A 127 -7.63 -1.39 -5.11
N VAL A 128 -7.06 -2.00 -4.06
CA VAL A 128 -7.64 -3.13 -3.33
C VAL A 128 -8.35 -2.61 -2.08
N PHE A 129 -9.61 -3.00 -1.87
CA PHE A 129 -10.41 -2.45 -0.78
C PHE A 129 -9.91 -2.93 0.58
N ASP A 130 -9.93 -4.24 0.82
CA ASP A 130 -9.56 -4.82 2.10
C ASP A 130 -8.04 -5.06 2.19
N PRO A 131 -7.32 -4.38 3.11
CA PRO A 131 -5.89 -4.58 3.29
C PRO A 131 -5.48 -6.03 3.59
N LYS A 132 -6.37 -6.85 4.16
CA LYS A 132 -6.10 -8.28 4.44
C LYS A 132 -5.89 -9.12 3.17
N ARG A 133 -6.27 -8.59 2.00
CA ARG A 133 -6.03 -9.19 0.68
C ARG A 133 -4.63 -8.91 0.15
N VAL A 134 -3.85 -8.05 0.81
CA VAL A 134 -2.51 -7.62 0.39
C VAL A 134 -1.48 -8.12 1.41
N LYS A 135 -0.67 -9.10 1.01
CA LYS A 135 0.40 -9.65 1.86
C LYS A 135 1.76 -9.19 1.35
N VAL A 136 2.59 -8.64 2.23
CA VAL A 136 4.01 -8.42 1.93
C VAL A 136 4.72 -9.76 1.90
N VAL A 137 5.40 -10.07 0.79
CA VAL A 137 6.15 -11.32 0.61
C VAL A 137 7.64 -11.08 0.36
N GLY A 138 8.05 -9.84 0.12
CA GLY A 138 9.45 -9.49 -0.05
C GLY A 138 9.71 -7.99 -0.15
N ILE A 139 10.99 -7.65 -0.22
CA ILE A 139 11.50 -6.30 -0.50
C ILE A 139 12.05 -6.32 -1.93
N ALA A 140 11.37 -5.65 -2.85
CA ALA A 140 11.78 -5.57 -4.26
C ALA A 140 12.83 -4.46 -4.50
N HIS A 141 12.83 -3.43 -3.65
CA HIS A 141 13.82 -2.37 -3.66
C HIS A 141 13.93 -1.72 -2.29
N ALA A 142 15.15 -1.33 -1.90
CA ALA A 142 15.45 -0.57 -0.71
C ALA A 142 16.58 0.43 -1.01
N PRO A 143 16.68 1.53 -0.25
CA PRO A 143 17.62 2.61 -0.55
C PRO A 143 19.09 2.23 -0.31
N ASN A 144 19.34 1.24 0.56
CA ASN A 144 20.68 0.69 0.81
C ASN A 144 20.58 -0.72 1.43
N PRO A 145 21.68 -1.50 1.42
CA PRO A 145 21.69 -2.87 1.95
C PRO A 145 21.38 -2.98 3.45
N THR A 146 21.69 -1.96 4.24
CA THR A 146 21.41 -1.96 5.68
C THR A 146 19.90 -1.95 5.94
N ILE A 147 19.18 -1.05 5.26
CA ILE A 147 17.72 -0.97 5.34
C ILE A 147 17.07 -2.22 4.75
N GLU A 148 17.58 -2.74 3.64
CA GLU A 148 17.05 -3.97 3.05
C GLU A 148 17.12 -5.14 4.05
N LYS A 149 18.30 -5.37 4.65
CA LYS A 149 18.53 -6.42 5.63
C LYS A 149 17.65 -6.26 6.86
N GLU A 150 17.49 -5.04 7.36
CA GLU A 150 16.60 -4.72 8.48
C GLU A 150 15.15 -5.14 8.16
N LEU A 151 14.61 -4.69 7.02
CA LEU A 151 13.23 -4.96 6.63
C LEU A 151 12.99 -6.45 6.37
N GLN A 152 13.95 -7.15 5.76
CA GLN A 152 13.89 -8.61 5.58
C GLN A 152 13.85 -9.35 6.93
N GLN A 153 14.64 -8.91 7.91
CA GLN A 153 14.60 -9.49 9.27
C GLN A 153 13.26 -9.24 9.96
N LEU A 154 12.69 -8.04 9.82
CA LEU A 154 11.37 -7.72 10.37
C LEU A 154 10.28 -8.61 9.74
N LEU A 155 10.30 -8.81 8.42
CA LEU A 155 9.37 -9.70 7.72
C LEU A 155 9.48 -11.15 8.19
N ALA A 156 10.71 -11.64 8.37
CA ALA A 156 10.95 -13.00 8.87
C ALA A 156 10.44 -13.18 10.31
N ARG A 157 10.54 -12.14 11.16
CA ARG A 157 10.03 -12.15 12.54
C ARG A 157 8.51 -12.06 12.61
N ALA A 158 7.88 -11.22 11.79
CA ALA A 158 6.43 -11.07 11.73
C ALA A 158 5.71 -12.35 11.28
N SER A 159 6.42 -13.26 10.61
CA SER A 159 5.91 -14.57 10.19
C SER A 159 5.91 -15.62 11.32
N LYS A 160 6.49 -15.31 12.49
CA LYS A 160 6.47 -16.18 13.67
C LYS A 160 5.39 -15.68 14.66
N PRO A 161 4.61 -16.58 15.28
CA PRO A 161 3.67 -16.16 16.31
C PRO A 161 4.44 -15.60 17.52
N SER A 162 4.19 -14.36 17.90
CA SER A 162 4.74 -13.78 19.12
C SER A 162 3.67 -13.64 20.21
N SER A 163 3.94 -14.29 21.34
CA SER A 163 3.32 -14.08 22.64
C SER A 163 4.16 -13.06 23.42
N GLN A 164 3.63 -11.88 23.73
CA GLN A 164 4.05 -10.88 24.75
C GLN A 164 3.38 -9.55 24.36
N GLY A 165 2.70 -8.76 25.21
CA GLY A 165 2.82 -8.49 26.64
C GLY A 165 2.95 -6.97 26.80
N ALA A 166 1.91 -6.29 27.31
CA ALA A 166 1.75 -4.83 27.21
C ALA A 166 2.47 -4.06 28.34
N GLY A 167 3.40 -3.17 27.98
CA GLY A 167 3.97 -2.16 28.89
C GLY A 167 3.25 -0.82 28.79
N ALA A 168 3.21 -0.05 29.89
CA ALA A 168 2.49 1.23 29.98
C ALA A 168 3.04 2.30 29.01
N VAL A 169 2.14 2.93 28.23
CA VAL A 169 2.53 3.84 27.12
C VAL A 169 2.01 5.27 27.25
N LYS A 170 2.90 6.25 27.01
CA LYS A 170 2.59 7.69 26.91
C LYS A 170 1.78 8.02 25.62
N PRO A 171 0.86 9.02 25.66
CA PRO A 171 0.09 9.45 24.48
C PRO A 171 0.94 10.18 23.43
N CYS A 172 0.61 10.00 22.14
CA CYS A 172 1.23 10.73 21.03
C CYS A 172 0.95 12.24 21.11
N SER A 173 1.98 13.07 20.91
CA SER A 173 1.87 14.53 20.94
C SER A 173 0.96 15.12 19.87
N ILE A 174 0.81 14.44 18.71
CA ILE A 174 0.03 14.92 17.56
C ILE A 174 -1.41 14.36 17.56
N CYS A 175 -1.60 13.05 17.59
CA CYS A 175 -2.96 12.47 17.53
C CYS A 175 -3.60 12.20 18.90
N LYS A 176 -2.89 12.46 20.00
CA LYS A 176 -3.33 12.29 21.40
C LYS A 176 -3.77 10.87 21.80
N ARG A 177 -3.57 9.87 20.93
CA ARG A 177 -3.86 8.45 21.21
C ARG A 177 -2.68 7.78 21.91
N LYS A 178 -2.97 6.83 22.80
CA LYS A 178 -1.96 5.95 23.42
C LYS A 178 -1.37 5.00 22.36
N THR A 179 -0.09 4.69 22.45
CA THR A 179 0.52 3.66 21.58
C THR A 179 -0.07 2.30 21.96
N GLN A 180 -0.69 1.64 20.99
CA GLN A 180 -1.11 0.25 21.13
C GLN A 180 0.05 -0.65 20.68
N GLN A 181 0.15 -1.84 21.27
CA GLN A 181 1.19 -2.81 20.92
C GLN A 181 1.16 -3.08 19.42
N GLY A 182 2.29 -2.86 18.75
CA GLY A 182 2.44 -2.98 17.29
C GLY A 182 2.28 -1.68 16.50
N SER A 183 1.60 -0.64 17.02
CA SER A 183 1.29 0.60 16.27
C SER A 183 2.07 1.83 16.78
N PRO A 184 3.37 1.98 16.44
CA PRO A 184 4.14 3.16 16.82
C PRO A 184 3.60 4.42 16.14
N HIS A 185 3.55 5.50 16.91
CA HIS A 185 3.11 6.81 16.45
C HIS A 185 4.27 7.53 15.76
N ILE A 186 4.38 7.39 14.44
CA ILE A 186 5.40 8.11 13.64
C ILE A 186 4.82 9.42 13.13
N ILE A 187 5.62 10.49 13.22
CA ILE A 187 5.29 11.79 12.66
C ILE A 187 5.92 11.90 11.28
N GLN A 188 5.11 12.25 10.28
CA GLN A 188 5.54 12.54 8.91
C GLN A 188 4.81 13.79 8.40
N GLN A 189 5.17 14.34 7.25
CA GLN A 189 4.49 15.52 6.69
C GLN A 189 3.26 15.13 5.84
N CYS A 190 2.14 15.90 5.88
CA CYS A 190 0.99 15.75 4.97
C CYS A 190 1.50 15.92 3.54
N TRP A 191 1.20 14.95 2.70
CA TRP A 191 1.65 14.92 1.31
C TRP A 191 1.06 16.05 0.44
N LYS A 192 0.04 16.76 0.94
CA LYS A 192 -0.61 17.90 0.28
C LYS A 192 -0.18 19.27 0.85
N CYS A 193 -0.07 19.45 2.17
CA CYS A 193 0.23 20.75 2.80
C CYS A 193 1.51 20.82 3.64
N GLY A 194 2.28 19.75 3.77
CA GLY A 194 3.55 19.75 4.51
C GLY A 194 3.43 19.76 6.05
N GLN A 195 2.23 19.87 6.62
CA GLN A 195 2.03 19.85 8.08
C GLN A 195 2.39 18.49 8.70
N ASN A 196 2.93 18.51 9.92
CA ASN A 196 3.22 17.28 10.66
C ASN A 196 1.94 16.52 11.02
N ILE A 197 1.83 15.30 10.49
CA ILE A 197 0.74 14.36 10.72
C ILE A 197 1.26 13.11 11.43
N CYS A 198 0.44 12.57 12.32
CA CYS A 198 0.67 11.25 12.88
C CYS A 198 -0.05 10.23 12.00
N ILE A 199 0.68 9.24 11.52
CA ILE A 199 0.17 8.19 10.61
C ILE A 199 -1.00 7.35 11.14
N VAL A 200 -1.24 7.38 12.46
CA VAL A 200 -2.37 6.67 13.09
C VAL A 200 -3.51 7.60 13.49
N MET A 201 -3.45 8.87 13.07
CA MET A 201 -4.57 9.80 13.21
C MET A 201 -5.72 9.39 12.29
N ALA A 202 -6.97 9.57 12.74
CA ALA A 202 -8.13 9.17 11.94
C ALA A 202 -8.39 10.09 10.75
N LYS A 203 -8.11 11.38 10.89
CA LYS A 203 -8.35 12.40 9.87
C LYS A 203 -7.29 13.50 9.99
N HIS A 204 -6.91 14.04 8.85
CA HIS A 204 -6.15 15.26 8.72
C HIS A 204 -6.79 16.06 7.59
N PHE A 205 -7.03 17.35 7.85
CA PHE A 205 -7.55 18.29 6.86
C PHE A 205 -6.39 19.19 6.49
N CYS A 206 -5.87 19.02 5.27
CA CYS A 206 -4.85 19.91 4.75
C CYS A 206 -5.59 21.24 4.40
N PRO A 207 -5.08 22.43 4.83
CA PRO A 207 -5.71 23.73 4.58
C PRO A 207 -6.01 24.00 3.10
#